data_AF-A0AA86UCF0-F1
#
_entry.id   AF-A0AA86UCF0-F1
#
_cell.length_a   1.000
_cell.length_b   1.000
_cell.length_c   1.000
_cell.angle_alpha   90.00
_cell.angle_beta   90.00
_cell.angle_gamma   90.00
#
_symmetry.space_group_name_H-M   'P 1'
#
loop_
_entity.id
_entity.type
_entity.pdbx_description
1 polymer ?
#
loop_
_entity_poly.entity_id
_entity_poly.type
_entity_poly.pdbx_seq_one_letter_code
_entity_poly.pdbx_strand_id
1 'polypeptide(L)'
;MKGVENEIQKTCWNHYICDITFRCYFCWFFSSFATFAVHCSAQCSMFFIRSITSIFSKKLYINYICEFIKFDFYYLYLLNYLILINNNQFPLPDMLLAILTYELLNKDQSAIYAVQVKQALFGMRIVNFTQLIGIINETSQLERQQVAKKYLSMYNTSIANDVLKNIHGNFGTLLSNLFEDPYSIWAELIHDAAIANQTINLALAVLSLDDADIEPVKSYYLQKYNATVDSIFTEEDPSSVLLKKWVENDRTEINSSVEVQKDYEALIIIMTQIQRKDFKHGAELFSLENDKQIRSIIDQSLSGQARIIFTLAYYMMVDQETAAQIVLQQYINYPGILAYIIPALCDRFASLSSDTLQVIGSKLGDTLRAAWK
;
A
#
# COMPACT_ATOMS: atom_id res chain seq x y z
N MET A 1 -16.38 33.54 55.85
CA MET A 1 -15.94 33.22 54.46
C MET A 1 -15.26 34.39 53.71
N LYS A 2 -14.81 35.48 54.37
CA LYS A 2 -13.97 36.52 53.72
C LYS A 2 -12.49 36.52 54.16
N GLY A 3 -12.10 35.58 55.05
CA GLY A 3 -10.73 35.47 55.56
C GLY A 3 -9.82 34.51 54.78
N VAL A 4 -10.40 33.56 54.02
CA VAL A 4 -9.64 32.50 53.32
C VAL A 4 -9.21 32.96 51.91
N GLU A 5 -9.91 33.91 51.29
CA GLU A 5 -9.57 34.42 49.95
C GLU A 5 -8.29 35.30 49.94
N ASN A 6 -7.95 35.95 51.05
CA ASN A 6 -6.76 36.82 51.15
C ASN A 6 -5.44 36.04 51.37
N GLU A 7 -5.48 34.83 51.92
CA GLU A 7 -4.28 33.98 52.03
C GLU A 7 -3.96 33.28 50.71
N ILE A 8 -4.97 32.89 49.92
CA ILE A 8 -4.75 32.24 48.62
C ILE A 8 -4.16 33.23 47.60
N GLN A 9 -4.59 34.50 47.59
CA GLN A 9 -4.00 35.52 46.70
C GLN A 9 -2.54 35.87 47.02
N LYS A 10 -2.13 35.87 48.29
CA LYS A 10 -0.71 36.09 48.67
C LYS A 10 0.18 34.91 48.30
N THR A 11 -0.36 33.69 48.31
CA THR A 11 0.40 32.49 47.97
C THR A 11 0.59 32.35 46.45
N CYS A 12 -0.40 32.75 45.65
CA CYS A 12 -0.30 32.75 44.18
C CYS A 12 0.63 33.85 43.63
N TRP A 13 0.73 35.02 44.27
CA TRP A 13 1.64 36.09 43.82
C TRP A 13 3.13 35.77 44.06
N ASN A 14 3.45 35.08 45.15
CA ASN A 14 4.83 34.68 45.44
C ASN A 14 5.33 33.53 44.54
N HIS A 15 4.45 32.65 44.06
CA HIS A 15 4.83 31.63 43.06
C HIS A 15 5.05 32.23 41.66
N TYR A 16 4.27 33.25 41.27
CA TYR A 16 4.41 33.86 39.94
C TYR A 16 5.68 34.72 39.81
N ILE A 17 6.11 35.38 40.90
CA ILE A 17 7.36 36.17 40.92
C ILE A 17 8.60 35.26 41.02
N CYS A 18 8.51 34.12 41.71
CA CYS A 18 9.59 33.12 41.70
C CYS A 18 9.80 32.50 40.31
N ASP A 19 8.75 32.25 39.53
CA ASP A 19 8.86 31.58 38.23
C ASP A 19 9.41 32.49 37.12
N ILE A 20 9.10 33.79 37.17
CA ILE A 20 9.67 34.79 36.25
C ILE A 20 11.13 35.09 36.59
N THR A 21 11.47 35.17 37.89
CA THR A 21 12.85 35.41 38.32
C THR A 21 13.73 34.18 38.05
N PHE A 22 13.18 32.96 38.21
CA PHE A 22 13.87 31.72 37.85
C PHE A 22 14.07 31.61 36.34
N ARG A 23 13.08 31.95 35.51
CA ARG A 23 13.24 31.96 34.03
C ARG A 23 14.23 33.00 33.53
N CYS A 24 14.28 34.19 34.12
CA CYS A 24 15.27 35.21 33.76
C CYS A 24 16.69 34.82 34.20
N TYR A 25 16.86 34.22 35.39
CA TYR A 25 18.15 33.67 35.81
C TYR A 25 18.55 32.43 35.01
N PHE A 26 17.61 31.59 34.59
CA PHE A 26 17.88 30.40 33.78
C PHE A 26 18.28 30.77 32.35
N CYS A 27 17.64 31.78 31.74
CA CYS A 27 18.04 32.30 30.44
C CYS A 27 19.38 33.06 30.48
N TRP A 28 19.66 33.83 31.54
CA TRP A 28 20.95 34.53 31.70
C TRP A 28 22.10 33.55 32.04
N PHE A 29 21.81 32.51 32.83
CA PHE A 29 22.76 31.43 33.13
C PHE A 29 23.07 30.64 31.87
N PHE A 30 22.08 30.28 31.04
CA PHE A 30 22.33 29.56 29.77
C PHE A 30 22.94 30.42 28.67
N SER A 31 22.65 31.73 28.57
CA SER A 31 23.33 32.59 27.58
C SER A 31 24.79 32.84 27.96
N SER A 32 25.09 32.95 29.26
CA SER A 32 26.47 33.07 29.76
C SER A 32 27.23 31.74 29.64
N PHE A 33 26.55 30.61 29.86
CA PHE A 33 27.12 29.27 29.68
C PHE A 33 27.32 28.90 28.21
N ALA A 34 26.45 29.34 27.30
CA ALA A 34 26.62 29.13 25.86
C ALA A 34 27.82 29.92 25.30
N THR A 35 28.02 31.15 25.77
CA THR A 35 29.20 31.95 25.39
C THR A 35 30.49 31.38 25.98
N PHE A 36 30.43 30.81 27.20
CA PHE A 36 31.56 30.10 27.82
C PHE A 36 31.83 28.74 27.15
N ALA A 37 30.80 28.00 26.76
CA ALA A 37 30.90 26.69 26.09
C ALA A 37 31.45 26.80 24.66
N VAL A 38 31.14 27.88 23.93
CA VAL A 38 31.72 28.13 22.60
C VAL A 38 33.22 28.46 22.68
N HIS A 39 33.69 29.07 23.77
CA HIS A 39 35.13 29.29 23.98
C HIS A 39 35.87 28.13 24.68
N CYS A 40 35.19 27.28 25.44
CA CYS A 40 35.80 26.15 26.13
C CYS A 40 35.77 24.83 25.32
N SER A 41 34.82 24.66 24.38
CA SER A 41 34.61 23.39 23.67
C SER A 41 35.72 22.99 22.69
N ALA A 42 36.50 23.93 22.15
CA ALA A 42 37.60 23.58 21.24
C ALA A 42 38.86 23.04 21.96
N GLN A 43 39.10 23.45 23.21
CA GLN A 43 40.28 23.02 23.99
C GLN A 43 39.97 21.89 24.99
N CYS A 44 38.76 21.85 25.58
CA CYS A 44 38.37 20.77 26.49
C CYS A 44 38.00 19.46 25.76
N SER A 45 37.44 19.54 24.54
CA SER A 45 37.11 18.33 23.76
C SER A 45 38.36 17.53 23.41
N MET A 46 39.47 18.17 23.01
CA MET A 46 40.72 17.46 22.71
C MET A 46 41.39 16.81 23.94
N PHE A 47 41.23 17.38 25.13
CA PHE A 47 41.78 16.80 26.37
C PHE A 47 40.93 15.62 26.86
N PHE A 48 39.61 15.73 26.79
CA PHE A 48 38.69 14.66 27.19
C PHE A 48 38.72 13.46 26.20
N ILE A 49 38.86 13.74 24.90
CA ILE A 49 39.05 12.72 23.84
C ILE A 49 40.37 11.95 24.03
N ARG A 50 41.45 12.63 24.47
CA ARG A 50 42.74 11.97 24.80
C ARG A 50 42.70 11.12 26.07
N SER A 51 41.91 11.50 27.07
CA SER A 51 41.78 10.72 28.31
C SER A 51 40.88 9.49 28.17
N ILE A 52 39.84 9.56 27.31
CA ILE A 52 38.89 8.44 27.13
C ILE A 52 39.38 7.40 26.12
N THR A 53 40.21 7.77 25.14
CA THR A 53 40.82 6.83 24.17
C THR A 53 41.73 5.78 24.81
N SER A 54 42.14 5.98 26.07
CA SER A 54 42.96 5.04 26.84
C SER A 54 42.15 3.94 27.54
N ILE A 55 40.82 4.04 27.65
CA ILE A 55 40.04 3.23 28.62
C ILE A 55 39.02 2.28 27.95
N PHE A 56 38.59 2.53 26.71
CA PHE A 56 37.52 1.74 26.08
C PHE A 56 37.96 1.00 24.81
N SER A 57 37.51 -0.25 24.68
CA SER A 57 37.72 -1.05 23.47
C SER A 57 37.10 -0.35 22.25
N LYS A 58 37.81 -0.40 21.11
CA LYS A 58 37.49 0.35 19.88
C LYS A 58 36.03 0.24 19.40
N LYS A 59 35.33 -0.84 19.75
CA LYS A 59 33.95 -1.11 19.31
C LYS A 59 32.88 -0.31 20.09
N LEU A 60 33.08 -0.10 21.39
CA LEU A 60 32.18 0.72 22.23
C LEU A 60 32.37 2.22 21.96
N TYR A 61 33.61 2.63 21.69
CA TYR A 61 33.96 4.02 21.40
C TYR A 61 33.36 4.53 20.09
N ILE A 62 33.34 3.71 19.04
CA ILE A 62 32.74 4.09 17.75
C ILE A 62 31.22 4.26 17.89
N ASN A 63 30.52 3.37 18.59
CA ASN A 63 29.08 3.53 18.83
C ASN A 63 28.77 4.79 19.65
N TYR A 64 29.56 5.10 20.68
CA TYR A 64 29.36 6.30 21.48
C TYR A 64 29.64 7.59 20.70
N ILE A 65 30.67 7.60 19.84
CA ILE A 65 30.94 8.72 18.94
C ILE A 65 29.84 8.87 17.90
N CYS A 66 29.33 7.79 17.32
CA CYS A 66 28.22 7.87 16.37
C CYS A 66 26.95 8.44 17.03
N GLU A 67 26.63 8.05 18.26
CA GLU A 67 25.51 8.60 19.02
C GLU A 67 25.75 10.06 19.45
N PHE A 68 26.98 10.42 19.84
CA PHE A 68 27.35 11.79 20.20
C PHE A 68 27.35 12.74 18.99
N ILE A 69 27.83 12.27 17.83
CA ILE A 69 27.79 13.03 16.56
C ILE A 69 26.33 13.24 16.13
N LYS A 70 25.46 12.23 16.25
CA LYS A 70 24.01 12.41 16.00
C LYS A 70 23.40 13.47 16.93
N PHE A 71 23.83 13.49 18.20
CA PHE A 71 23.37 14.46 19.19
C PHE A 71 23.81 15.91 18.87
N ASP A 72 25.07 16.11 18.44
CA ASP A 72 25.60 17.43 18.09
C ASP A 72 25.00 17.98 16.78
N PHE A 73 24.81 17.14 15.76
CA PHE A 73 24.14 17.56 14.53
C PHE A 73 22.67 17.91 14.77
N TYR A 74 21.98 17.20 15.66
CA TYR A 74 20.62 17.53 16.07
C TYR A 74 20.55 18.92 16.71
N TYR A 75 21.43 19.23 17.66
CA TYR A 75 21.46 20.53 18.32
C TYR A 75 21.83 21.66 17.36
N LEU A 76 22.79 21.45 16.45
CA LEU A 76 23.16 22.45 15.45
C LEU A 76 22.04 22.70 14.43
N TYR A 77 21.30 21.65 14.04
CA TYR A 77 20.13 21.78 13.17
C TYR A 77 18.99 22.51 13.87
N LEU A 78 18.71 22.14 15.13
CA LEU A 78 17.71 22.81 15.97
C LEU A 78 18.06 24.28 16.20
N LEU A 79 19.34 24.59 16.44
CA LEU A 79 19.84 25.95 16.67
C LEU A 79 19.75 26.82 15.40
N ASN A 80 20.17 26.31 14.24
CA ASN A 80 20.01 27.02 12.96
C ASN A 80 18.53 27.26 12.62
N TYR A 81 17.64 26.32 12.95
CA TYR A 81 16.20 26.50 12.73
C TYR A 81 15.56 27.47 13.74
N LEU A 82 15.97 27.46 15.01
CA LEU A 82 15.54 28.45 16.00
C LEU A 82 15.94 29.87 15.58
N ILE A 83 17.09 30.03 14.92
CA ILE A 83 17.51 31.30 14.30
C ILE A 83 16.56 31.71 13.16
N LEU A 84 16.13 30.78 12.31
CA LEU A 84 15.15 31.05 11.23
C LEU A 84 13.75 31.41 11.76
N ILE A 85 13.34 30.81 12.88
CA ILE A 85 12.07 31.11 13.57
C ILE A 85 12.11 32.50 14.20
N ASN A 86 13.22 32.88 14.84
CA ASN A 86 13.40 34.22 15.39
C ASN A 86 13.32 35.31 14.31
N ASN A 87 13.59 34.95 13.06
CA ASN A 87 13.47 35.83 11.91
C ASN A 87 12.07 35.83 11.26
N ASN A 88 11.05 35.22 11.88
CA ASN A 88 9.66 35.11 11.38
C ASN A 88 9.52 34.47 9.99
N GLN A 89 10.46 33.62 9.58
CA GLN A 89 10.46 33.04 8.23
C GLN A 89 9.69 31.71 8.11
N PHE A 90 9.23 31.11 9.22
CA PHE A 90 8.46 29.85 9.22
C PHE A 90 7.32 29.87 10.25
N PRO A 91 6.12 29.35 9.91
CA PRO A 91 5.02 29.25 10.85
C PRO A 91 5.24 28.10 11.86
N LEU A 92 4.97 28.39 13.14
CA LEU A 92 5.15 27.49 14.30
C LEU A 92 4.57 26.05 14.15
N PRO A 93 3.44 25.81 13.43
CA PRO A 93 2.90 24.47 13.21
C PRO A 93 3.83 23.53 12.43
N ASP A 94 4.62 24.06 11.48
CA ASP A 94 5.54 23.26 10.66
C ASP A 94 6.76 22.79 11.47
N MET A 95 7.14 23.54 12.51
CA MET A 95 8.25 23.23 13.42
C MET A 95 7.93 22.03 14.33
N LEU A 96 6.74 22.03 14.93
CA LEU A 96 6.28 20.92 15.77
C LEU A 96 6.13 19.65 14.95
N LEU A 97 5.67 19.76 13.70
CA LEU A 97 5.64 18.66 12.77
C LEU A 97 7.06 18.16 12.47
N ALA A 98 8.02 19.02 12.15
CA ALA A 98 9.40 18.61 11.85
C ALA A 98 10.08 17.89 13.03
N ILE A 99 9.91 18.37 14.26
CA ILE A 99 10.50 17.77 15.47
C ILE A 99 9.82 16.44 15.83
N LEU A 100 8.48 16.37 15.80
CA LEU A 100 7.74 15.13 16.02
C LEU A 100 8.04 14.10 14.93
N THR A 101 8.18 14.57 13.68
CA THR A 101 8.59 13.72 12.57
C THR A 101 9.97 13.16 12.90
N TYR A 102 10.96 13.95 13.35
CA TYR A 102 12.34 13.49 13.62
C TYR A 102 12.45 12.44 14.73
N GLU A 103 11.70 12.58 15.83
CA GLU A 103 11.70 11.59 16.91
C GLU A 103 10.94 10.30 16.53
N LEU A 104 9.86 10.41 15.76
CA LEU A 104 9.14 9.25 15.21
C LEU A 104 9.89 8.59 14.03
N LEU A 105 10.65 9.38 13.27
CA LEU A 105 11.44 9.04 12.05
C LEU A 105 12.51 7.98 12.33
N ASN A 106 13.02 7.90 13.56
CA ASN A 106 14.15 7.00 13.83
C ASN A 106 13.77 5.53 13.99
N LYS A 107 12.47 5.15 13.92
CA LYS A 107 12.06 3.73 14.08
C LYS A 107 10.90 3.23 13.20
N ASP A 108 10.03 4.10 12.66
CA ASP A 108 8.81 3.66 11.98
C ASP A 108 8.68 4.29 10.59
N GLN A 109 9.17 3.58 9.56
CA GLN A 109 9.11 4.03 8.16
C GLN A 109 7.68 4.33 7.70
N SER A 110 6.69 3.59 8.21
CA SER A 110 5.28 3.80 7.84
C SER A 110 4.75 5.16 8.30
N ALA A 111 5.23 5.65 9.45
CA ALA A 111 4.88 6.97 9.98
C ALA A 111 5.45 8.10 9.11
N ILE A 112 6.68 7.93 8.62
CA ILE A 112 7.32 8.88 7.73
C ILE A 112 6.51 9.03 6.45
N TYR A 113 6.19 7.90 5.81
CA TYR A 113 5.40 7.91 4.59
C TYR A 113 3.98 8.45 4.85
N ALA A 114 3.35 8.16 5.99
CA ALA A 114 2.06 8.75 6.33
C ALA A 114 2.11 10.29 6.40
N VAL A 115 3.14 10.87 7.01
CA VAL A 115 3.34 12.33 7.04
C VAL A 115 3.57 12.87 5.62
N GLN A 116 4.40 12.20 4.83
CA GLN A 116 4.68 12.61 3.46
C GLN A 116 3.44 12.53 2.55
N VAL A 117 2.59 11.51 2.71
CA VAL A 117 1.28 11.43 2.02
C VAL A 117 0.40 12.60 2.43
N LYS A 118 0.34 12.94 3.73
CA LYS A 118 -0.46 14.08 4.21
C LYS A 118 0.01 15.40 3.59
N GLN A 119 1.32 15.61 3.56
CA GLN A 119 1.95 16.78 2.93
C GLN A 119 1.70 16.80 1.42
N ALA A 120 1.75 15.65 0.75
CA ALA A 120 1.47 15.55 -0.67
C ALA A 120 0.01 15.92 -1.01
N LEU A 121 -0.94 15.53 -0.17
CA LEU A 121 -2.37 15.81 -0.39
C LEU A 121 -2.82 17.21 0.04
N PHE A 122 -2.26 17.75 1.13
CA PHE A 122 -2.72 19.02 1.74
C PHE A 122 -1.64 20.10 1.82
N GLY A 123 -0.54 19.96 1.08
CA GLY A 123 0.57 20.93 1.03
C GLY A 123 0.17 22.29 0.45
N MET A 124 1.11 22.99 -0.20
CA MET A 124 0.91 24.35 -0.74
C MET A 124 -0.17 24.41 -1.84
N ARG A 125 -1.45 24.37 -1.45
CA ARG A 125 -2.69 24.48 -2.26
C ARG A 125 -2.88 23.49 -3.42
N ILE A 126 -1.84 22.80 -3.86
CA ILE A 126 -1.85 21.87 -4.99
C ILE A 126 -1.29 20.53 -4.53
N VAL A 127 -1.94 19.44 -4.96
CA VAL A 127 -1.50 18.07 -4.69
C VAL A 127 -0.13 17.82 -5.34
N ASN A 128 0.83 17.31 -4.56
CA ASN A 128 2.16 16.92 -5.04
C ASN A 128 2.17 15.46 -5.52
N PHE A 129 1.77 15.24 -6.78
CA PHE A 129 1.72 13.90 -7.36
C PHE A 129 3.08 13.20 -7.42
N THR A 130 4.17 13.94 -7.65
CA THR A 130 5.52 13.35 -7.70
C THR A 130 5.88 12.69 -6.38
N GLN A 131 5.58 13.35 -5.26
CA GLN A 131 5.82 12.79 -3.93
C GLN A 131 4.91 11.58 -3.66
N LEU A 132 3.62 11.68 -3.98
CA LEU A 132 2.68 10.57 -3.76
C LEU A 132 3.04 9.33 -4.59
N ILE A 133 3.38 9.50 -5.86
CA ILE A 133 3.82 8.42 -6.76
C ILE A 133 5.18 7.86 -6.29
N GLY A 134 6.09 8.71 -5.82
CA GLY A 134 7.36 8.27 -5.23
C GLY A 134 7.15 7.30 -4.07
N ILE A 135 6.26 7.66 -3.14
CA ILE A 135 5.92 6.80 -1.99
C ILE A 135 5.32 5.47 -2.46
N ILE A 136 4.39 5.50 -3.42
CA ILE A 136 3.76 4.29 -3.97
C ILE A 136 4.81 3.37 -4.59
N ASN A 137 5.77 3.91 -5.34
CA ASN A 137 6.82 3.15 -6.01
C ASN A 137 7.88 2.60 -5.03
N GLU A 138 8.12 3.28 -3.91
CA GLU A 138 9.09 2.87 -2.89
C GLU A 138 8.52 1.87 -1.88
N THR A 139 7.21 1.64 -1.89
CA THR A 139 6.53 0.77 -0.91
C THR A 139 5.86 -0.41 -1.60
N SER A 140 6.03 -1.60 -1.02
CA SER A 140 5.23 -2.79 -1.35
C SER A 140 3.77 -2.61 -0.88
N GLN A 141 2.85 -3.44 -1.37
CA GLN A 141 1.46 -3.38 -0.92
C GLN A 141 1.30 -3.57 0.59
N LEU A 142 2.05 -4.49 1.19
CA LEU A 142 2.04 -4.70 2.64
C LEU A 142 2.52 -3.45 3.40
N GLU A 143 3.55 -2.77 2.90
CA GLU A 143 4.02 -1.51 3.45
C GLU A 143 2.99 -0.40 3.26
N ARG A 144 2.33 -0.31 2.10
CA ARG A 144 1.23 0.66 1.85
C ARG A 144 0.08 0.48 2.83
N GLN A 145 -0.28 -0.76 3.18
CA GLN A 145 -1.29 -1.01 4.21
C GLN A 145 -0.84 -0.55 5.60
N GLN A 146 0.44 -0.73 5.95
CA GLN A 146 0.99 -0.22 7.21
C GLN A 146 0.96 1.31 7.23
N VAL A 147 1.33 1.96 6.12
CA VAL A 147 1.23 3.41 5.93
C VAL A 147 -0.22 3.87 6.09
N ALA A 148 -1.19 3.18 5.47
CA ALA A 148 -2.61 3.50 5.58
C ALA A 148 -3.13 3.38 7.02
N LYS A 149 -2.78 2.30 7.73
CA LYS A 149 -3.11 2.11 9.16
C LYS A 149 -2.50 3.22 10.03
N LYS A 150 -1.23 3.56 9.77
CA LYS A 150 -0.54 4.60 10.52
C LYS A 150 -1.15 5.98 10.25
N TYR A 151 -1.44 6.30 9.00
CA TYR A 151 -2.13 7.52 8.59
C TYR A 151 -3.49 7.67 9.28
N LEU A 152 -4.31 6.60 9.30
CA LEU A 152 -5.59 6.59 9.99
C LEU A 152 -5.43 6.90 11.48
N SER A 153 -4.43 6.31 12.15
CA SER A 153 -4.16 6.55 13.58
C SER A 153 -3.69 7.98 13.88
N MET A 154 -2.96 8.60 12.95
CA MET A 154 -2.38 9.94 13.14
C MET A 154 -3.37 11.05 12.82
N TYR A 155 -4.24 10.84 11.83
CA TYR A 155 -5.08 11.90 11.26
C TYR A 155 -6.59 11.65 11.41
N ASN A 156 -7.00 10.50 11.95
CA ASN A 156 -8.41 10.12 12.10
C ASN A 156 -9.23 10.15 10.79
N THR A 157 -8.57 9.94 9.66
CA THR A 157 -9.16 9.80 8.32
C THR A 157 -8.31 8.84 7.50
N SER A 158 -8.91 8.12 6.54
CA SER A 158 -8.17 7.19 5.69
C SER A 158 -7.45 7.94 4.56
N ILE A 159 -6.34 7.36 4.06
CA ILE A 159 -5.66 7.88 2.87
C ILE A 159 -6.64 7.91 1.70
N ALA A 160 -7.38 6.82 1.48
CA ALA A 160 -8.42 6.70 0.45
C ALA A 160 -9.39 7.89 0.43
N ASN A 161 -10.00 8.23 1.58
CA ASN A 161 -10.93 9.34 1.69
C ASN A 161 -10.27 10.69 1.37
N ASP A 162 -9.07 10.92 1.89
CA ASP A 162 -8.33 12.15 1.65
C ASP A 162 -7.85 12.25 0.18
N VAL A 163 -7.51 11.14 -0.47
CA VAL A 163 -7.21 11.10 -1.92
C VAL A 163 -8.45 11.48 -2.71
N LEU A 164 -9.59 10.82 -2.49
CA LEU A 164 -10.83 11.07 -3.24
C LEU A 164 -11.38 12.50 -3.04
N LYS A 165 -11.11 13.10 -1.88
CA LYS A 165 -11.47 14.50 -1.59
C LYS A 165 -10.64 15.50 -2.38
N ASN A 166 -9.36 15.21 -2.63
CA ASN A 166 -8.42 16.14 -3.26
C ASN A 166 -8.15 15.83 -4.74
N ILE A 167 -8.40 14.59 -5.18
CA ILE A 167 -8.12 14.10 -6.53
C ILE A 167 -9.39 13.44 -7.05
N HIS A 168 -9.95 13.99 -8.13
CA HIS A 168 -11.21 13.53 -8.71
C HIS A 168 -11.00 12.52 -9.84
N GLY A 169 -12.09 11.83 -10.20
CA GLY A 169 -12.14 10.91 -11.34
C GLY A 169 -11.34 9.62 -11.14
N ASN A 170 -11.12 8.90 -12.24
CA ASN A 170 -10.52 7.56 -12.23
C ASN A 170 -9.09 7.55 -11.66
N PHE A 171 -8.35 8.66 -11.81
CA PHE A 171 -7.02 8.76 -11.23
C PHE A 171 -7.05 8.85 -9.70
N GLY A 172 -8.01 9.57 -9.13
CA GLY A 172 -8.25 9.59 -7.68
C GLY A 172 -8.64 8.21 -7.16
N THR A 173 -9.55 7.52 -7.85
CA THR A 173 -9.93 6.13 -7.53
C THR A 173 -8.72 5.19 -7.57
N LEU A 174 -7.90 5.27 -8.62
CA LEU A 174 -6.69 4.44 -8.75
C LEU A 174 -5.74 4.67 -7.57
N LEU A 175 -5.43 5.92 -7.26
CA LEU A 175 -4.54 6.27 -6.15
C LEU A 175 -5.11 5.87 -4.79
N SER A 176 -6.43 6.00 -4.61
CA SER A 176 -7.12 5.56 -3.39
C SER A 176 -6.94 4.06 -3.19
N ASN A 177 -7.24 3.28 -4.22
CA ASN A 177 -7.19 1.82 -4.20
C ASN A 177 -5.77 1.27 -3.97
N LEU A 178 -4.73 1.99 -4.40
CA LEU A 178 -3.34 1.57 -4.13
C LEU A 178 -2.97 1.54 -2.63
N PHE A 179 -3.75 2.21 -1.76
CA PHE A 179 -3.57 2.18 -0.30
C PHE A 179 -4.60 1.31 0.43
N GLU A 180 -5.57 0.73 -0.28
CA GLU A 180 -6.58 -0.14 0.30
C GLU A 180 -6.12 -1.60 0.41
N ASP A 181 -6.91 -2.42 1.09
CA ASP A 181 -6.66 -3.86 1.13
C ASP A 181 -6.97 -4.46 -0.24
N PRO A 182 -6.05 -5.21 -0.88
CA PRO A 182 -6.32 -5.78 -2.20
C PRO A 182 -7.52 -6.75 -2.15
N TYR A 183 -7.77 -7.40 -1.01
CA TYR A 183 -8.90 -8.31 -0.86
C TYR A 183 -10.25 -7.59 -0.81
N SER A 184 -10.30 -6.37 -0.24
CA SER A 184 -11.53 -5.56 -0.29
C SER A 184 -11.83 -5.10 -1.71
N ILE A 185 -10.80 -4.73 -2.48
CA ILE A 185 -10.94 -4.34 -3.89
C ILE A 185 -11.46 -5.52 -4.73
N TRP A 186 -10.91 -6.73 -4.55
CA TRP A 186 -11.41 -7.91 -5.25
C TRP A 186 -12.86 -8.24 -4.88
N ALA A 187 -13.23 -8.16 -3.60
CA ALA A 187 -14.60 -8.39 -3.16
C ALA A 187 -15.59 -7.37 -3.77
N GLU A 188 -15.19 -6.10 -3.88
CA GLU A 188 -15.95 -5.05 -4.56
C GLU A 188 -16.11 -5.33 -6.06
N LEU A 189 -15.01 -5.65 -6.75
CA LEU A 189 -15.04 -5.98 -8.18
C LEU A 189 -15.98 -7.16 -8.48
N ILE A 190 -15.95 -8.20 -7.66
CA ILE A 190 -16.83 -9.36 -7.79
C ILE A 190 -18.29 -8.96 -7.56
N HIS A 191 -18.56 -8.15 -6.52
CA HIS A 191 -19.91 -7.72 -6.18
C HIS A 191 -20.53 -6.83 -7.27
N ASP A 192 -19.78 -5.81 -7.71
CA ASP A 192 -20.24 -4.86 -8.71
C ASP A 192 -20.49 -5.55 -10.05
N ALA A 193 -19.60 -6.48 -10.45
CA ALA A 193 -19.79 -7.25 -11.66
C ALA A 193 -21.01 -8.19 -11.58
N ALA A 194 -21.26 -8.79 -10.41
CA ALA A 194 -22.41 -9.64 -10.17
C ALA A 194 -23.73 -8.86 -10.26
N ILE A 195 -23.85 -7.73 -9.55
CA ILE A 195 -25.06 -6.89 -9.57
C ILE A 195 -25.32 -6.33 -10.97
N ALA A 196 -24.27 -5.94 -11.68
CA ALA A 196 -24.39 -5.41 -13.04
C ALA A 196 -24.66 -6.50 -14.10
N ASN A 197 -24.74 -7.78 -13.72
CA ASN A 197 -24.83 -8.93 -14.63
C ASN A 197 -23.73 -8.93 -15.71
N GLN A 198 -22.51 -8.53 -15.34
CA GLN A 198 -21.36 -8.46 -16.23
C GLN A 198 -20.54 -9.75 -16.13
N THR A 199 -21.02 -10.83 -16.73
CA THR A 199 -20.42 -12.19 -16.62
C THR A 199 -18.93 -12.23 -16.94
N ILE A 200 -18.49 -11.49 -17.97
CA ILE A 200 -17.06 -11.42 -18.34
C ILE A 200 -16.25 -10.71 -17.24
N ASN A 201 -16.77 -9.63 -16.66
CA ASN A 201 -16.08 -8.89 -15.60
C ASN A 201 -16.00 -9.70 -14.31
N LEU A 202 -17.07 -10.41 -14.00
CA LEU A 202 -17.11 -11.34 -12.87
C LEU A 202 -16.07 -12.45 -13.06
N ALA A 203 -16.00 -13.04 -14.26
CA ALA A 203 -15.01 -14.06 -14.58
C ALA A 203 -13.57 -13.53 -14.48
N LEU A 204 -13.32 -12.32 -14.99
CA LEU A 204 -12.01 -11.67 -14.89
C LEU A 204 -11.61 -11.45 -13.43
N ALA A 205 -12.54 -11.02 -12.59
CA ALA A 205 -12.28 -10.83 -11.17
C ALA A 205 -11.97 -12.14 -10.44
N VAL A 206 -12.81 -13.16 -10.66
CA VAL A 206 -12.72 -14.47 -10.00
C VAL A 206 -11.49 -15.27 -10.47
N LEU A 207 -11.29 -15.40 -11.78
CA LEU A 207 -10.21 -16.22 -12.34
C LEU A 207 -8.83 -15.63 -12.12
N SER A 208 -8.74 -14.32 -11.85
CA SER A 208 -7.48 -13.68 -11.51
C SER A 208 -7.00 -14.05 -10.10
N LEU A 209 -7.89 -14.51 -9.20
CA LEU A 209 -7.54 -14.85 -7.82
C LEU A 209 -6.55 -16.02 -7.76
N ASP A 210 -5.54 -15.88 -6.92
CA ASP A 210 -4.68 -16.98 -6.52
C ASP A 210 -5.31 -17.76 -5.36
N ASP A 211 -4.87 -19.00 -5.20
CA ASP A 211 -5.45 -19.93 -4.22
C ASP A 211 -5.34 -19.40 -2.79
N ALA A 212 -4.28 -18.63 -2.50
CA ALA A 212 -4.08 -17.96 -1.21
C ALA A 212 -5.03 -16.77 -0.98
N ASP A 213 -5.61 -16.21 -2.04
CA ASP A 213 -6.40 -14.98 -1.98
C ASP A 213 -7.91 -15.25 -1.89
N ILE A 214 -8.35 -16.45 -2.27
CA ILE A 214 -9.78 -16.82 -2.33
C ILE A 214 -10.46 -16.68 -0.95
N GLU A 215 -9.89 -17.27 0.09
CA GLU A 215 -10.48 -17.24 1.44
C GLU A 215 -10.51 -15.84 2.08
N PRO A 216 -9.44 -15.02 2.00
CA PRO A 216 -9.50 -13.61 2.36
C PRO A 216 -10.60 -12.85 1.62
N VAL A 217 -10.71 -13.02 0.29
CA VAL A 217 -11.73 -12.33 -0.52
C VAL A 217 -13.15 -12.77 -0.12
N LYS A 218 -13.40 -14.06 0.07
CA LYS A 218 -14.70 -14.56 0.59
C LYS A 218 -15.04 -13.95 1.94
N SER A 219 -14.06 -13.85 2.84
CA SER A 219 -14.24 -13.28 4.18
C SER A 219 -14.62 -11.80 4.10
N TYR A 220 -13.91 -11.02 3.29
CA TYR A 220 -14.23 -9.60 3.04
C TYR A 220 -15.61 -9.43 2.40
N TYR A 221 -15.93 -10.27 1.41
CA TYR A 221 -17.22 -10.24 0.73
C TYR A 221 -18.37 -10.51 1.70
N LEU A 222 -18.25 -11.55 2.53
CA LEU A 222 -19.24 -11.90 3.55
C LEU A 222 -19.42 -10.78 4.57
N GLN A 223 -18.31 -10.22 5.08
CA GLN A 223 -18.37 -9.12 6.04
C GLN A 223 -19.06 -7.87 5.46
N LYS A 224 -18.76 -7.54 4.20
CA LYS A 224 -19.23 -6.28 3.58
C LYS A 224 -20.66 -6.39 3.06
N TYR A 225 -21.04 -7.52 2.48
CA TYR A 225 -22.32 -7.69 1.77
C TYR A 225 -23.30 -8.66 2.46
N ASN A 226 -22.87 -9.32 3.53
CA ASN A 226 -23.67 -10.32 4.24
C ASN A 226 -24.21 -11.43 3.30
N ALA A 227 -23.40 -11.81 2.32
CA ALA A 227 -23.67 -12.85 1.32
C ALA A 227 -22.38 -13.65 1.04
N THR A 228 -22.49 -14.88 0.54
CA THR A 228 -21.32 -15.68 0.14
C THR A 228 -21.03 -15.48 -1.35
N VAL A 229 -19.76 -15.54 -1.74
CA VAL A 229 -19.37 -15.47 -3.16
C VAL A 229 -20.01 -16.60 -3.97
N ASP A 230 -20.18 -17.78 -3.36
CA ASP A 230 -20.79 -18.96 -4.00
C ASP A 230 -22.25 -18.73 -4.44
N SER A 231 -22.98 -17.88 -3.70
CA SER A 231 -24.39 -17.57 -3.99
C SER A 231 -24.60 -16.76 -5.27
N ILE A 232 -23.52 -16.21 -5.84
CA ILE A 232 -23.54 -15.44 -7.10
C ILE A 232 -23.73 -16.38 -8.31
N PHE A 233 -23.31 -17.64 -8.19
CA PHE A 233 -23.23 -18.56 -9.33
C PHE A 233 -24.44 -19.48 -9.45
N THR A 234 -24.80 -19.82 -10.69
CA THR A 234 -25.89 -20.75 -11.02
C THR A 234 -25.33 -22.08 -11.52
N GLU A 235 -26.13 -23.15 -11.43
CA GLU A 235 -25.71 -24.49 -11.88
C GLU A 235 -26.07 -24.78 -13.34
N GLU A 236 -26.77 -23.86 -14.00
CA GLU A 236 -27.28 -24.04 -15.37
C GLU A 236 -26.28 -23.60 -16.46
N ASP A 237 -25.45 -22.60 -16.17
CA ASP A 237 -24.48 -22.05 -17.14
C ASP A 237 -23.08 -22.63 -16.90
N PRO A 238 -22.43 -23.24 -17.92
CA PRO A 238 -21.08 -23.81 -17.78
C PRO A 238 -20.04 -22.82 -17.27
N SER A 239 -20.15 -21.53 -17.64
CA SER A 239 -19.24 -20.50 -17.14
C SER A 239 -19.44 -20.27 -15.64
N SER A 240 -20.70 -20.17 -15.21
CA SER A 240 -21.04 -20.02 -13.79
C SER A 240 -20.59 -21.23 -12.96
N VAL A 241 -20.77 -22.46 -13.47
CA VAL A 241 -20.26 -23.68 -12.83
C VAL A 241 -18.74 -23.67 -12.71
N LEU A 242 -18.02 -23.27 -13.77
CA LEU A 242 -16.56 -23.13 -13.74
C LEU A 242 -16.12 -22.13 -12.65
N LEU A 243 -16.74 -20.94 -12.60
CA LEU A 243 -16.37 -19.89 -11.64
C LEU A 243 -16.69 -20.30 -10.20
N LYS A 244 -17.83 -20.95 -9.96
CA LYS A 244 -18.18 -21.52 -8.65
C LYS A 244 -17.12 -22.51 -8.19
N LYS A 245 -16.78 -23.50 -9.03
CA LYS A 245 -15.77 -24.51 -8.74
C LYS A 245 -14.38 -23.91 -8.54
N TRP A 246 -14.06 -22.83 -9.26
CA TRP A 246 -12.80 -22.09 -9.08
C TRP A 246 -12.73 -21.44 -7.69
N VAL A 247 -13.83 -20.82 -7.23
CA VAL A 247 -13.92 -20.19 -5.91
C VAL A 247 -13.98 -21.21 -4.77
N GLU A 248 -14.56 -22.39 -5.00
CA GLU A 248 -14.51 -23.49 -4.01
C GLU A 248 -13.06 -23.92 -3.71
N ASN A 249 -12.17 -23.84 -4.71
CA ASN A 249 -10.73 -24.11 -4.60
C ASN A 249 -10.39 -25.53 -4.07
N ASP A 250 -11.21 -26.52 -4.44
CA ASP A 250 -11.01 -27.94 -4.08
C ASP A 250 -9.91 -28.62 -4.93
N ARG A 251 -8.74 -27.98 -5.08
CA ARG A 251 -7.61 -28.50 -5.85
C ARG A 251 -6.91 -29.64 -5.11
N THR A 252 -7.40 -30.87 -5.29
CA THR A 252 -6.81 -32.09 -4.73
C THR A 252 -5.97 -32.86 -5.77
N GLU A 253 -5.15 -33.81 -5.32
CA GLU A 253 -4.57 -34.82 -6.22
C GLU A 253 -5.72 -35.58 -6.91
N ILE A 254 -5.71 -35.65 -8.25
CA ILE A 254 -6.79 -36.28 -9.02
C ILE A 254 -6.81 -37.78 -8.74
N ASN A 255 -7.96 -38.28 -8.25
CA ASN A 255 -8.26 -39.70 -8.32
C ASN A 255 -8.66 -40.06 -9.76
N SER A 256 -7.92 -40.97 -10.39
CA SER A 256 -7.87 -41.22 -11.84
C SER A 256 -9.12 -41.86 -12.48
N SER A 257 -10.33 -41.61 -11.98
CA SER A 257 -11.54 -42.27 -12.48
C SER A 257 -12.78 -41.37 -12.43
N VAL A 258 -12.75 -40.24 -13.15
CA VAL A 258 -13.96 -39.45 -13.40
C VAL A 258 -14.48 -39.79 -14.79
N GLU A 259 -15.57 -40.55 -14.87
CA GLU A 259 -16.33 -40.71 -16.12
C GLU A 259 -17.03 -39.39 -16.42
N VAL A 260 -16.66 -38.75 -17.53
CA VAL A 260 -17.24 -37.47 -17.93
C VAL A 260 -18.19 -37.68 -19.12
N GLN A 261 -19.40 -37.15 -19.02
CA GLN A 261 -20.43 -37.29 -20.05
C GLN A 261 -20.36 -36.21 -21.13
N LYS A 262 -19.79 -35.03 -20.83
CA LYS A 262 -19.67 -33.90 -21.77
C LYS A 262 -18.29 -33.25 -21.75
N ASP A 263 -17.82 -32.81 -22.91
CA ASP A 263 -16.48 -32.23 -23.07
C ASP A 263 -16.20 -31.02 -22.15
N TYR A 264 -17.18 -30.14 -21.92
CA TYR A 264 -16.98 -28.98 -21.04
C TYR A 264 -16.93 -29.35 -19.55
N GLU A 265 -17.60 -30.43 -19.12
CA GLU A 265 -17.53 -30.90 -17.74
C GLU A 265 -16.10 -31.41 -17.44
N ALA A 266 -15.46 -32.04 -18.43
CA ALA A 266 -14.08 -32.48 -18.33
C ALA A 266 -13.15 -31.28 -18.18
N LEU A 267 -13.37 -30.23 -18.99
CA LEU A 267 -12.60 -28.99 -18.89
C LEU A 267 -12.75 -28.33 -17.51
N ILE A 268 -13.96 -28.27 -16.95
CA ILE A 268 -14.18 -27.73 -15.60
C ILE A 268 -13.39 -28.52 -14.56
N ILE A 269 -13.50 -29.85 -14.57
CA ILE A 269 -12.79 -30.72 -13.62
C ILE A 269 -11.28 -30.52 -13.73
N ILE A 270 -10.73 -30.60 -14.94
CA ILE A 270 -9.29 -30.46 -15.20
C ILE A 270 -8.79 -29.07 -14.78
N MET A 271 -9.52 -27.99 -15.08
CA MET A 271 -9.09 -26.63 -14.73
C MET A 271 -9.23 -26.28 -13.25
N THR A 272 -10.15 -26.92 -12.52
CA THR A 272 -10.46 -26.56 -11.13
C THR A 272 -9.86 -27.50 -10.11
N GLN A 273 -9.51 -28.74 -10.48
CA GLN A 273 -8.93 -29.72 -9.55
C GLN A 273 -7.40 -29.86 -9.71
N ILE A 274 -6.85 -29.51 -10.88
CA ILE A 274 -5.41 -29.67 -11.13
C ILE A 274 -4.64 -28.43 -10.66
N GLN A 275 -3.49 -28.66 -10.02
CA GLN A 275 -2.54 -27.60 -9.70
C GLN A 275 -1.98 -26.97 -10.97
N ARG A 276 -1.79 -25.65 -10.99
CA ARG A 276 -1.33 -24.90 -12.18
C ARG A 276 -0.09 -25.49 -12.86
N LYS A 277 0.92 -25.86 -12.05
CA LYS A 277 2.17 -26.48 -12.54
C LYS A 277 1.92 -27.79 -13.32
N ASP A 278 0.99 -28.60 -12.83
CA ASP A 278 0.69 -29.92 -13.38
C ASP A 278 -0.25 -29.79 -14.59
N PHE A 279 -1.17 -28.80 -14.55
CA PHE A 279 -2.01 -28.46 -15.70
C PHE A 279 -1.17 -28.01 -16.89
N LYS A 280 -0.19 -27.13 -16.67
CA LYS A 280 0.69 -26.65 -17.74
C LYS A 280 1.46 -27.80 -18.40
N HIS A 281 2.07 -28.67 -17.59
CA HIS A 281 2.79 -29.83 -18.10
C HIS A 281 1.84 -30.80 -18.85
N GLY A 282 0.66 -31.06 -18.28
CA GLY A 282 -0.37 -31.89 -18.92
C GLY A 282 -0.86 -31.31 -20.24
N ALA A 283 -1.02 -29.99 -20.35
CA ALA A 283 -1.41 -29.31 -21.58
C ALA A 283 -0.34 -29.44 -22.68
N GLU A 284 0.94 -29.38 -22.32
CA GLU A 284 2.07 -29.60 -23.24
C GLU A 284 2.09 -31.04 -23.75
N LEU A 285 1.96 -32.02 -22.85
CA LEU A 285 1.88 -33.44 -23.23
C LEU A 285 0.68 -33.73 -24.12
N PHE A 286 -0.50 -33.21 -23.74
CA PHE A 286 -1.71 -33.34 -24.54
C PHE A 286 -1.50 -32.82 -25.97
N SER A 287 -0.85 -31.66 -26.11
CA SER A 287 -0.55 -31.07 -27.41
C SER A 287 0.40 -31.91 -28.25
N LEU A 288 1.38 -32.58 -27.65
CA LEU A 288 2.32 -33.46 -28.34
C LEU A 288 1.67 -34.77 -28.79
N GLU A 289 0.80 -35.36 -27.96
CA GLU A 289 0.17 -36.65 -28.26
C GLU A 289 -0.97 -36.55 -29.27
N ASN A 290 -1.72 -35.44 -29.27
CA ASN A 290 -2.95 -35.31 -30.04
C ASN A 290 -2.83 -34.36 -31.25
N ASP A 291 -1.66 -33.75 -31.47
CA ASP A 291 -1.44 -32.69 -32.47
C ASP A 291 -2.49 -31.56 -32.39
N LYS A 292 -3.00 -31.30 -31.16
CA LYS A 292 -4.06 -30.34 -30.86
C LYS A 292 -3.86 -29.75 -29.48
N GLN A 293 -4.01 -28.43 -29.37
CA GLN A 293 -3.98 -27.74 -28.07
C GLN A 293 -5.32 -27.85 -27.36
N ILE A 294 -5.34 -27.91 -26.02
CA ILE A 294 -6.58 -27.80 -25.22
C ILE A 294 -7.37 -26.53 -25.61
N ARG A 295 -6.64 -25.45 -25.95
CA ARG A 295 -7.19 -24.22 -26.51
C ARG A 295 -8.15 -24.45 -27.68
N SER A 296 -7.79 -25.29 -28.65
CA SER A 296 -8.63 -25.52 -29.83
C SER A 296 -9.88 -26.34 -29.49
N ILE A 297 -9.82 -27.19 -28.47
CA ILE A 297 -10.97 -27.91 -27.94
C ILE A 297 -11.96 -26.94 -27.30
N ILE A 298 -11.47 -25.97 -26.52
CA ILE A 298 -12.31 -24.88 -25.96
C ILE A 298 -13.00 -24.13 -27.11
N ASP A 299 -12.26 -23.77 -28.15
CA ASP A 299 -12.81 -23.01 -29.29
C ASP A 299 -13.83 -23.81 -30.11
N GLN A 300 -13.73 -25.13 -30.16
CA GLN A 300 -14.66 -26.03 -30.85
C GLN A 300 -15.90 -26.37 -30.01
N SER A 301 -15.73 -26.53 -28.70
CA SER A 301 -16.77 -27.03 -27.79
C SER A 301 -17.65 -25.92 -27.21
N LEU A 302 -17.12 -24.69 -27.15
CA LEU A 302 -17.78 -23.56 -26.51
C LEU A 302 -17.91 -22.37 -27.47
N SER A 303 -18.94 -21.56 -27.27
CA SER A 303 -19.18 -20.34 -28.04
C SER A 303 -19.50 -19.16 -27.13
N GLY A 304 -19.57 -17.95 -27.70
CA GLY A 304 -19.98 -16.73 -26.97
C GLY A 304 -19.10 -16.42 -25.75
N GLN A 305 -19.75 -16.06 -24.64
CA GLN A 305 -19.09 -15.68 -23.38
C GLN A 305 -18.39 -16.88 -22.72
N ALA A 306 -19.00 -18.06 -22.74
CA ALA A 306 -18.41 -19.27 -22.17
C ALA A 306 -17.04 -19.56 -22.79
N ARG A 307 -16.91 -19.46 -24.12
CA ARG A 307 -15.62 -19.60 -24.80
C ARG A 307 -14.58 -18.62 -24.25
N ILE A 308 -14.93 -17.34 -24.08
CA ILE A 308 -14.01 -16.30 -23.57
C ILE A 308 -13.58 -16.62 -22.13
N ILE A 309 -14.50 -17.06 -21.28
CA ILE A 309 -14.22 -17.36 -19.88
C ILE A 309 -13.31 -18.60 -19.74
N PHE A 310 -13.59 -19.66 -20.48
CA PHE A 310 -12.72 -20.85 -20.50
C PHE A 310 -11.36 -20.56 -21.14
N THR A 311 -11.32 -19.65 -22.13
CA THR A 311 -10.06 -19.13 -22.68
C THR A 311 -9.21 -18.49 -21.60
N LEU A 312 -9.83 -17.61 -20.83
CA LEU A 312 -9.15 -16.90 -19.77
C LEU A 312 -8.67 -17.87 -18.69
N ALA A 313 -9.52 -18.80 -18.25
CA ALA A 313 -9.15 -19.82 -17.28
C ALA A 313 -7.96 -20.67 -17.78
N TYR A 314 -7.96 -21.09 -19.05
CA TYR A 314 -6.84 -21.79 -19.65
C TYR A 314 -5.54 -20.99 -19.57
N TYR A 315 -5.55 -19.71 -19.94
CA TYR A 315 -4.34 -18.89 -19.86
C TYR A 315 -3.92 -18.61 -18.42
N MET A 316 -4.86 -18.43 -17.48
CA MET A 316 -4.51 -18.32 -16.05
C MET A 316 -3.77 -19.55 -15.52
N MET A 317 -4.02 -20.73 -16.11
CA MET A 317 -3.33 -21.98 -15.74
C MET A 317 -2.00 -22.18 -16.48
N VAL A 318 -1.87 -21.75 -17.74
CA VAL A 318 -0.71 -22.05 -18.61
C VAL A 318 0.30 -20.90 -18.70
N ASP A 319 -0.22 -19.68 -18.86
CA ASP A 319 0.55 -18.46 -19.13
C ASP A 319 -0.19 -17.23 -18.58
N GLN A 320 0.14 -16.89 -17.33
CA GLN A 320 -0.44 -15.76 -16.62
C GLN A 320 -0.12 -14.42 -17.28
N GLU A 321 0.98 -14.30 -18.03
CA GLU A 321 1.31 -13.06 -18.76
C GLU A 321 0.33 -12.85 -19.92
N THR A 322 0.06 -13.89 -20.70
CA THR A 322 -0.99 -13.83 -21.72
C THR A 322 -2.37 -13.58 -21.10
N ALA A 323 -2.68 -14.18 -19.96
CA ALA A 323 -3.93 -13.92 -19.25
C ALA A 323 -4.05 -12.45 -18.81
N ALA A 324 -2.98 -11.87 -18.26
CA ALA A 324 -2.91 -10.45 -17.90
C ALA A 324 -3.14 -9.55 -19.10
N GLN A 325 -2.52 -9.87 -20.23
CA GLN A 325 -2.69 -9.12 -21.47
C GLN A 325 -4.14 -9.17 -21.95
N ILE A 326 -4.79 -10.34 -21.90
CA ILE A 326 -6.21 -10.49 -22.24
C ILE A 326 -7.07 -9.61 -21.31
N VAL A 327 -6.85 -9.68 -20.00
CA VAL A 327 -7.57 -8.88 -19.00
C VAL A 327 -7.42 -7.39 -19.33
N LEU A 328 -6.19 -6.92 -19.50
CA LEU A 328 -5.90 -5.51 -19.73
C LEU A 328 -6.41 -5.03 -21.09
N GLN A 329 -6.37 -5.85 -22.13
CA GLN A 329 -6.96 -5.53 -23.43
C GLN A 329 -8.49 -5.38 -23.36
N GLN A 330 -9.17 -6.18 -22.54
CA GLN A 330 -10.62 -6.02 -22.33
C GLN A 330 -10.94 -4.71 -21.61
N TYR A 331 -10.13 -4.35 -20.61
CA TYR A 331 -10.38 -3.17 -19.77
C TYR A 331 -9.79 -1.86 -20.27
N ILE A 332 -8.94 -1.89 -21.30
CA ILE A 332 -8.30 -0.68 -21.82
C ILE A 332 -9.28 0.44 -22.16
N ASN A 333 -10.49 0.09 -22.61
CA ASN A 333 -11.52 1.04 -22.99
C ASN A 333 -12.45 1.44 -21.81
N TYR A 334 -12.20 0.91 -20.61
CA TYR A 334 -13.01 1.10 -19.41
C TYR A 334 -12.14 1.67 -18.27
N PRO A 335 -11.78 2.96 -18.34
CA PRO A 335 -10.83 3.57 -17.40
C PRO A 335 -11.29 3.50 -15.94
N GLY A 336 -12.60 3.49 -15.70
CA GLY A 336 -13.17 3.32 -14.36
C GLY A 336 -12.83 1.95 -13.77
N ILE A 337 -12.93 0.88 -14.56
CA ILE A 337 -12.65 -0.49 -14.09
C ILE A 337 -11.13 -0.70 -13.94
N LEU A 338 -10.33 -0.12 -14.85
CA LEU A 338 -8.86 -0.16 -14.73
C LEU A 338 -8.36 0.41 -13.40
N ALA A 339 -9.00 1.46 -12.87
CA ALA A 339 -8.64 2.03 -11.57
C ALA A 339 -8.78 1.06 -10.39
N TYR A 340 -9.62 0.03 -10.51
CA TYR A 340 -9.76 -1.04 -9.52
C TYR A 340 -8.87 -2.23 -9.82
N ILE A 341 -8.74 -2.58 -11.10
CA ILE A 341 -8.01 -3.77 -11.51
C ILE A 341 -6.50 -3.56 -11.38
N ILE A 342 -5.97 -2.39 -11.74
CA ILE A 342 -4.52 -2.15 -11.70
C ILE A 342 -3.93 -2.40 -10.31
N PRO A 343 -4.44 -1.83 -9.21
CA PRO A 343 -3.93 -2.12 -7.87
C PRO A 343 -3.96 -3.61 -7.54
N ALA A 344 -5.06 -4.27 -7.90
CA ALA A 344 -5.26 -5.70 -7.65
C ALA A 344 -4.31 -6.59 -8.47
N LEU A 345 -3.89 -6.11 -9.64
CA LEU A 345 -2.99 -6.77 -10.56
C LEU A 345 -1.51 -6.43 -10.34
N CYS A 346 -1.18 -5.24 -9.83
CA CYS A 346 0.19 -4.75 -9.66
C CYS A 346 1.05 -5.73 -8.85
N ASP A 347 0.49 -6.33 -7.80
CA ASP A 347 1.24 -7.29 -6.97
C ASP A 347 1.41 -8.64 -7.66
N ARG A 348 0.40 -9.09 -8.41
CA ARG A 348 0.42 -10.40 -9.09
C ARG A 348 1.27 -10.41 -10.34
N PHE A 349 1.44 -9.25 -10.96
CA PHE A 349 2.10 -9.07 -12.23
C PHE A 349 3.41 -8.30 -12.14
N ALA A 350 3.98 -8.19 -10.93
CA ALA A 350 5.34 -7.69 -10.74
C ALA A 350 6.39 -8.50 -11.53
N SER A 351 6.06 -9.75 -11.92
CA SER A 351 6.89 -10.62 -12.76
C SER A 351 6.66 -10.48 -14.27
N LEU A 352 5.76 -9.59 -14.73
CA LEU A 352 5.56 -9.38 -16.17
C LEU A 352 6.84 -8.89 -16.82
N SER A 353 7.07 -9.32 -18.06
CA SER A 353 8.21 -8.85 -18.84
C SER A 353 8.16 -7.32 -19.02
N SER A 354 9.34 -6.71 -19.15
CA SER A 354 9.46 -5.27 -19.41
C SER A 354 8.67 -4.85 -20.66
N ASP A 355 8.58 -5.70 -21.67
CA ASP A 355 7.86 -5.43 -22.92
C ASP A 355 6.35 -5.35 -22.69
N THR A 356 5.81 -6.31 -21.94
CA THR A 356 4.39 -6.30 -21.57
C THR A 356 4.06 -5.09 -20.70
N LEU A 357 4.91 -4.77 -19.71
CA LEU A 357 4.76 -3.57 -18.89
C LEU A 357 4.85 -2.28 -19.71
N GLN A 358 5.68 -2.24 -20.77
CA GLN A 358 5.77 -1.08 -21.64
C GLN A 358 4.52 -0.90 -22.50
N VAL A 359 3.96 -1.99 -23.05
CA VAL A 359 2.72 -1.96 -23.81
C VAL A 359 1.55 -1.52 -22.93
N ILE A 360 1.45 -2.10 -21.72
CA ILE A 360 0.45 -1.74 -20.73
C ILE A 360 0.64 -0.29 -20.31
N GLY A 361 1.86 0.11 -19.95
CA GLY A 361 2.18 1.46 -19.47
C GLY A 361 1.92 2.54 -20.51
N SER A 362 2.22 2.30 -21.79
CA SER A 362 1.91 3.23 -22.88
C SER A 362 0.39 3.43 -23.02
N LYS A 363 -0.35 2.31 -23.11
CA LYS A 363 -1.81 2.30 -23.26
C LYS A 363 -2.53 2.85 -22.04
N LEU A 364 -2.06 2.51 -20.85
CA LEU A 364 -2.56 3.01 -19.58
C LEU A 364 -2.25 4.49 -19.44
N GLY A 365 -1.04 4.93 -19.81
CA GLY A 365 -0.66 6.33 -19.85
C GLY A 365 -1.57 7.13 -20.77
N ASP A 366 -1.90 6.61 -21.94
CA ASP A 366 -2.87 7.22 -22.86
C ASP A 366 -4.28 7.28 -22.28
N THR A 367 -4.72 6.19 -21.64
CA THR A 367 -6.04 6.06 -21.03
C THR A 367 -6.20 7.00 -19.83
N LEU A 368 -5.19 7.08 -18.96
CA LEU A 368 -5.16 8.00 -17.82
C LEU A 368 -5.05 9.46 -18.29
N ARG A 369 -4.27 9.74 -19.34
CA ARG A 369 -4.23 11.07 -19.96
C ARG A 369 -5.57 11.46 -20.58
N ALA A 370 -6.30 10.51 -21.15
CA ALA A 370 -7.63 10.73 -21.69
C ALA A 370 -8.67 10.93 -20.57
N ALA A 371 -8.59 10.17 -19.48
CA ALA A 371 -9.49 10.31 -18.32
C ALA A 371 -9.24 11.59 -17.50
N TRP A 372 -8.05 12.19 -17.61
CA TRP A 372 -7.70 13.46 -16.99
C TRP A 372 -8.28 14.68 -17.72
N LYS A 373 -8.39 14.60 -19.06
CA LYS A 373 -8.95 15.66 -19.90
C LYS A 373 -10.47 15.66 -19.79
#